data_AF-A0AA43A991-F1
#
_entry.id   AF-A0AA43A991-F1
#
_cell.length_a   1.000
_cell.length_b   1.000
_cell.length_c   1.000
_cell.angle_alpha   90.00
_cell.angle_beta   90.00
_cell.angle_gamma   90.00
#
_symmetry.space_group_name_H-M   'P 1'
#
loop_
_entity.id
_entity.type
_entity.pdbx_description
1 polymer ?
#
loop_
_entity_poly.entity_id
_entity_poly.type
_entity_poly.pdbx_seq_one_letter_code
_entity_poly.pdbx_strand_id
1 'polypeptide(L)'
;MKLLRLSAAAMAALIAGCAASPELISCLQPNRRVAVEVSGFKVKPAKKPGGKVGKDNVLLKAMAQGDLAFDPNSAVLKSGGMAEMDKMIKTINQGTRRDKRPINVGAIVISGYSDRLEVEDGHKDLDVKRAEAVKTYLVKKGLKEDQMFWEGRDASNPVPVTQYCD
;
A
#
# COMPACT_ATOMS: atom_id res chain seq x y z
N MET A 1 51.78 -28.96 -45.49
CA MET A 1 50.34 -29.27 -45.63
C MET A 1 49.63 -28.77 -44.38
N LYS A 2 48.55 -28.00 -44.57
CA LYS A 2 47.80 -27.23 -43.56
C LYS A 2 47.18 -28.12 -42.47
N LEU A 3 47.37 -27.78 -41.20
CA LEU A 3 46.42 -28.15 -40.14
C LEU A 3 45.60 -26.91 -39.76
N LEU A 4 44.37 -26.86 -40.26
CA LEU A 4 43.33 -25.98 -39.76
C LEU A 4 42.95 -26.42 -38.34
N ARG A 5 43.14 -25.54 -37.36
CA ARG A 5 42.49 -25.67 -36.06
C ARG A 5 41.10 -25.03 -36.17
N LEU A 6 40.05 -25.87 -36.20
CA LEU A 6 38.68 -25.41 -36.01
C LEU A 6 38.51 -24.98 -34.55
N SER A 7 38.36 -23.68 -34.33
CA SER A 7 37.84 -23.15 -33.07
C SER A 7 36.33 -23.40 -33.04
N ALA A 8 35.88 -24.32 -32.19
CA ALA A 8 34.47 -24.47 -31.87
C ALA A 8 34.04 -23.28 -31.00
N ALA A 9 33.32 -22.32 -31.59
CA ALA A 9 32.63 -21.29 -30.84
C ALA A 9 31.40 -21.93 -30.16
N ALA A 10 31.47 -22.16 -28.86
CA ALA A 10 30.31 -22.47 -28.06
C ALA A 10 29.43 -21.21 -27.96
N MET A 11 28.38 -21.14 -28.79
CA MET A 11 27.26 -20.22 -28.56
C MET A 11 26.57 -20.64 -27.27
N ALA A 12 26.85 -19.94 -26.18
CA ALA A 12 26.02 -20.00 -24.99
C ALA A 12 24.66 -19.37 -25.33
N ALA A 13 23.65 -20.20 -25.50
CA ALA A 13 22.27 -19.75 -25.59
C ALA A 13 21.88 -19.13 -24.25
N LEU A 14 21.76 -17.80 -24.19
CA LEU A 14 21.07 -17.13 -23.09
C LEU A 14 19.61 -17.56 -23.16
N ILE A 15 19.23 -18.48 -22.28
CA ILE A 15 17.83 -18.72 -21.94
C ILE A 15 17.40 -17.52 -21.09
N ALA A 16 17.10 -16.40 -21.74
CA ALA A 16 16.44 -15.27 -21.09
C ALA A 16 15.03 -15.74 -20.74
N GLY A 17 14.85 -16.27 -19.52
CA GLY A 17 13.53 -16.35 -18.93
C GLY A 17 12.90 -14.96 -18.97
N CYS A 18 11.61 -14.90 -19.31
CA CYS A 18 10.82 -13.68 -19.42
C CYS A 18 10.65 -12.98 -18.06
N ALA A 19 11.74 -12.55 -17.43
CA ALA A 19 11.69 -11.68 -16.27
C ALA A 19 11.29 -10.28 -16.73
N ALA A 20 10.33 -9.66 -16.03
CA ALA A 20 9.91 -8.30 -16.31
C ALA A 20 11.10 -7.33 -16.22
N SER A 21 11.13 -6.33 -17.11
CA SER A 21 12.22 -5.35 -17.11
C SER A 21 12.13 -4.44 -15.88
N PRO A 22 13.26 -3.91 -15.37
CA PRO A 22 13.26 -2.92 -14.29
C PRO A 22 12.40 -1.69 -14.61
N GLU A 23 12.34 -1.28 -15.88
CA GLU A 23 11.50 -0.17 -16.33
C GLU A 23 10.01 -0.47 -16.16
N LEU A 24 9.58 -1.69 -16.49
CA LEU A 24 8.19 -2.12 -16.33
C LEU A 24 7.82 -2.24 -14.84
N ILE A 25 8.69 -2.83 -14.02
CA ILE A 25 8.51 -2.93 -12.56
C ILE A 25 8.41 -1.55 -11.92
N SER A 26 9.23 -0.60 -12.38
CA SER A 26 9.21 0.79 -11.92
C SER A 26 7.92 1.50 -12.36
N CYS A 27 7.46 1.29 -13.59
CA CYS A 27 6.21 1.90 -14.01
C CYS A 27 4.99 1.35 -13.27
N LEU A 28 4.95 0.04 -13.00
CA LEU A 28 3.85 -0.59 -12.29
C LEU A 28 3.88 -0.37 -10.78
N GLN A 29 4.90 0.35 -10.25
CA GLN A 29 5.01 0.65 -8.82
C GLN A 29 3.74 1.18 -8.15
N PRO A 30 2.87 1.99 -8.80
CA PRO A 30 1.68 2.50 -8.14
C PRO A 30 0.71 1.39 -7.71
N ASN A 31 0.79 0.19 -8.31
CA ASN A 31 -0.04 -0.95 -7.95
C ASN A 31 0.42 -1.67 -6.69
N ARG A 32 1.72 -1.60 -6.35
CA ARG A 32 2.27 -2.05 -5.07
C ARG A 32 1.82 -1.10 -3.97
N ARG A 33 0.70 -1.41 -3.30
CA ARG A 33 0.11 -0.48 -2.34
C ARG A 33 -0.68 -1.16 -1.24
N VAL A 34 -0.89 -0.42 -0.17
CA VAL A 34 -1.92 -0.68 0.84
C VAL A 34 -2.79 0.56 0.97
N ALA A 35 -4.09 0.39 0.76
CA ALA A 35 -5.08 1.42 1.01
C ALA A 35 -5.64 1.26 2.42
N VAL A 36 -5.69 2.37 3.17
CA VAL A 36 -6.27 2.40 4.51
C VAL A 36 -7.45 3.36 4.51
N GLU A 37 -8.62 2.86 4.88
CA GLU A 37 -9.83 3.63 5.04
C GLU A 37 -10.26 3.64 6.50
N VAL A 38 -10.35 4.83 7.10
CA VAL A 38 -10.75 5.01 8.50
C VAL A 38 -12.10 5.68 8.53
N SER A 39 -13.10 4.94 8.99
CA SER A 39 -14.44 5.47 9.27
C SER A 39 -14.57 5.82 10.74
N GLY A 40 -15.31 6.88 11.03
CA GLY A 40 -15.52 7.34 12.40
C GLY A 40 -16.37 8.59 12.47
N PHE A 41 -16.34 9.27 13.61
CA PHE A 41 -17.08 10.51 13.79
C PHE A 41 -16.36 11.50 14.70
N LYS A 42 -16.62 12.79 14.46
CA LYS A 42 -16.26 13.86 15.37
C LYS A 42 -17.47 14.29 16.18
N VAL A 43 -17.23 14.59 17.46
CA VAL A 43 -18.28 15.11 18.34
C VAL A 43 -18.56 16.57 17.97
N LYS A 44 -19.79 16.89 17.60
CA LYS A 44 -20.24 18.26 17.29
C LYS A 44 -20.82 18.91 18.55
N PRO A 45 -20.21 20.00 19.05
CA PRO A 45 -20.74 20.70 20.22
C PRO A 45 -22.19 21.15 20.01
N ALA A 46 -22.97 21.14 21.08
CA ALA A 46 -24.32 21.67 21.06
C ALA A 46 -24.30 23.17 20.73
N LYS A 47 -25.20 23.62 19.86
CA LYS A 47 -25.29 25.04 19.45
C LYS A 47 -25.77 25.96 20.59
N LYS A 48 -26.42 25.42 21.62
CA LYS A 48 -26.97 26.16 22.76
C LYS A 48 -26.81 25.35 24.05
N PRO A 49 -26.73 26.01 25.23
CA PRO A 49 -26.72 25.32 26.52
C PRO A 49 -27.91 24.36 26.66
N GLY A 50 -27.65 23.13 27.10
CA GLY A 50 -28.67 22.06 27.19
C GLY A 50 -29.10 21.43 25.86
N GLY A 51 -28.51 21.83 24.73
CA GLY A 51 -28.79 21.23 23.42
C GLY A 51 -28.16 19.84 23.25
N LYS A 52 -28.69 19.05 22.32
CA LYS A 52 -28.14 17.72 21.96
C LYS A 52 -26.78 17.87 21.28
N VAL A 53 -25.83 17.04 21.69
CA VAL A 53 -24.52 16.88 21.03
C VAL A 53 -24.71 16.11 19.72
N GLY A 54 -24.13 16.64 18.63
CA GLY A 54 -24.20 16.01 17.30
C GLY A 54 -22.99 15.14 17.00
N LYS A 55 -23.03 14.44 15.87
CA LYS A 55 -21.90 13.70 15.30
C LYS A 55 -21.73 14.10 13.84
N ASP A 56 -20.51 14.42 13.45
CA ASP A 56 -20.13 14.58 12.05
C ASP A 56 -19.38 13.31 11.62
N ASN A 57 -19.94 12.52 10.69
CA ASN A 57 -19.28 11.31 10.20
C ASN A 57 -18.05 11.69 9.35
N VAL A 58 -17.00 10.89 9.43
CA VAL A 58 -15.74 11.10 8.73
C VAL A 58 -15.31 9.80 8.07
N LEU A 59 -14.82 9.92 6.83
CA LEU A 59 -14.05 8.89 6.14
C LEU A 59 -12.69 9.48 5.78
N LEU A 60 -11.62 8.96 6.36
CA LEU A 60 -10.25 9.28 5.97
C LEU A 60 -9.71 8.17 5.08
N LYS A 61 -8.91 8.55 4.09
CA LYS A 61 -8.17 7.61 3.25
C LYS A 61 -6.68 7.95 3.30
N ALA A 62 -5.86 6.92 3.39
CA ALA A 62 -4.41 7.00 3.27
C ALA A 62 -3.91 5.85 2.39
N MET A 63 -2.75 6.04 1.76
CA MET A 63 -2.12 4.99 0.96
C MET A 63 -0.64 4.91 1.27
N ALA A 64 -0.15 3.69 1.55
CA ALA A 64 1.26 3.36 1.50
C ALA A 64 1.52 2.73 0.12
N GLN A 65 2.23 3.42 -0.76
CA GLN A 65 2.26 3.10 -2.19
C GLN A 65 3.66 3.20 -2.79
N GLY A 66 3.93 2.33 -3.76
CA GLY A 66 5.14 2.33 -4.58
C GLY A 66 6.42 2.04 -3.80
N ASP A 67 7.55 2.40 -4.40
CA ASP A 67 8.89 2.05 -3.90
C ASP A 67 9.22 2.77 -2.58
N LEU A 68 8.50 3.83 -2.26
CA LEU A 68 8.59 4.53 -0.98
C LEU A 68 7.95 3.72 0.16
N ALA A 69 7.02 2.82 -0.14
CA ALA A 69 6.32 2.01 0.84
C ALA A 69 6.80 0.56 0.86
N PHE A 70 7.08 -0.04 -0.31
CA PHE A 70 7.47 -1.44 -0.43
C PHE A 70 8.43 -1.63 -1.60
N ASP A 71 9.48 -2.42 -1.38
CA ASP A 71 10.28 -2.92 -2.51
C ASP A 71 9.47 -3.96 -3.31
N PRO A 72 9.81 -4.20 -4.59
CA PRO A 72 9.23 -5.30 -5.36
C PRO A 72 9.34 -6.62 -4.60
N ASN A 73 8.28 -7.42 -4.62
CA ASN A 73 8.20 -8.73 -3.95
C ASN A 73 8.36 -8.69 -2.42
N SER A 74 8.26 -7.51 -1.81
CA SER A 74 8.44 -7.31 -0.37
C SER A 74 7.17 -6.81 0.31
N ALA A 75 6.93 -7.30 1.53
CA ALA A 75 5.92 -6.79 2.46
C ALA A 75 6.51 -5.93 3.58
N VAL A 76 7.82 -5.64 3.53
CA VAL A 76 8.47 -4.78 4.53
C VAL A 76 8.02 -3.35 4.32
N LEU A 77 7.23 -2.82 5.25
CA LEU A 77 6.78 -1.43 5.22
C LEU A 77 7.98 -0.49 5.42
N LYS A 78 8.25 0.36 4.44
CA LYS A 78 9.35 1.33 4.43
C LYS A 78 8.95 2.66 5.06
N SER A 79 9.94 3.52 5.27
CA SER A 79 9.77 4.84 5.90
C SER A 79 8.76 5.75 5.19
N GLY A 80 8.66 5.69 3.85
CA GLY A 80 7.67 6.48 3.11
C GLY A 80 6.24 6.02 3.40
N GLY A 81 6.00 4.71 3.41
CA GLY A 81 4.70 4.15 3.82
C GLY A 81 4.36 4.47 5.28
N MET A 82 5.33 4.36 6.19
CA MET A 82 5.18 4.75 7.59
C MET A 82 4.81 6.24 7.74
N ALA A 83 5.44 7.12 6.97
CA ALA A 83 5.20 8.57 7.02
C ALA A 83 3.76 8.93 6.61
N GLU A 84 3.21 8.27 5.59
CA GLU A 84 1.80 8.47 5.22
C GLU A 84 0.84 7.97 6.30
N MET A 85 1.14 6.83 6.94
CA MET A 85 0.35 6.35 8.09
C MET A 85 0.43 7.31 9.28
N ASP A 86 1.60 7.87 9.58
CA ASP A 86 1.78 8.85 10.65
C ASP A 86 0.99 10.14 10.40
N LYS A 87 0.90 10.58 9.14
CA LYS A 87 0.07 11.73 8.75
C LYS A 87 -1.43 11.46 8.92
N MET A 88 -1.88 10.25 8.60
CA MET A 88 -3.25 9.82 8.88
C MET A 88 -3.53 9.79 10.38
N ILE A 89 -2.66 9.17 11.18
CA ILE A 89 -2.76 9.10 12.66
C ILE A 89 -2.79 10.51 13.26
N LYS A 90 -1.95 11.43 12.77
CA LYS A 90 -1.98 12.83 13.18
C LYS A 90 -3.34 13.46 12.91
N THR A 91 -3.96 13.19 11.76
CA THR A 91 -5.29 13.70 11.41
C THR A 91 -6.37 13.10 12.31
N ILE A 92 -6.27 11.82 12.68
CA ILE A 92 -7.16 11.16 13.64
C ILE A 92 -7.09 11.86 15.00
N ASN A 93 -5.87 12.11 15.49
CA ASN A 93 -5.66 12.62 16.84
C ASN A 93 -5.87 14.14 16.97
N GLN A 94 -5.55 14.91 15.92
CA GLN A 94 -5.46 16.37 15.98
C GLN A 94 -6.43 17.07 15.03
N GLY A 95 -7.17 16.32 14.22
CA GLY A 95 -8.03 16.87 13.19
C GLY A 95 -7.23 17.57 12.07
N THR A 96 -7.89 18.47 11.37
CA THR A 96 -7.30 19.26 10.27
C THR A 96 -7.12 20.71 10.69
N ARG A 97 -6.50 21.53 9.83
CA ARG A 97 -6.43 22.99 10.05
C ARG A 97 -7.81 23.63 10.22
N ARG A 98 -8.83 23.13 9.52
CA ARG A 98 -10.20 23.69 9.56
C ARG A 98 -11.02 23.16 10.73
N ASP A 99 -10.67 21.98 11.24
CA ASP A 99 -11.40 21.33 12.32
C ASP A 99 -10.46 20.46 13.16
N LYS A 100 -10.00 21.02 14.29
CA LYS A 100 -9.02 20.43 15.19
C LYS A 100 -9.58 19.37 16.15
N ARG A 101 -10.87 19.03 16.02
CA ARG A 101 -11.46 17.98 16.86
C ARG A 101 -10.88 16.61 16.48
N PRO A 102 -10.56 15.75 17.46
CA PRO A 102 -10.14 14.38 17.20
C PRO A 102 -11.29 13.56 16.60
N ILE A 103 -10.93 12.49 15.91
CA ILE A 103 -11.87 11.53 15.33
C ILE A 103 -12.00 10.35 16.28
N ASN A 104 -13.24 10.02 16.64
CA ASN A 104 -13.56 8.75 17.25
C ASN A 104 -13.58 7.70 16.15
N VAL A 105 -12.55 6.86 16.11
CA VAL A 105 -12.44 5.78 15.13
C VAL A 105 -13.54 4.75 15.38
N GLY A 106 -14.24 4.36 14.32
CA GLY A 106 -15.24 3.30 14.33
C GLY A 106 -14.67 2.02 13.72
N ALA A 107 -14.23 2.07 12.47
CA ALA A 107 -13.61 0.95 11.77
C ALA A 107 -12.46 1.41 10.86
N ILE A 108 -11.44 0.57 10.74
CA ILE A 108 -10.27 0.75 9.88
C ILE A 108 -10.25 -0.43 8.91
N VAL A 109 -10.37 -0.17 7.62
CA VAL A 109 -10.23 -1.19 6.57
C VAL A 109 -8.86 -1.02 5.91
N ILE A 110 -8.11 -2.11 5.82
CA ILE A 110 -6.73 -2.16 5.32
C ILE A 110 -6.70 -3.15 4.16
N SER A 111 -6.69 -2.63 2.93
CA SER A 111 -6.70 -3.47 1.73
C SER A 111 -5.30 -3.43 1.09
N GLY A 112 -4.63 -4.57 1.07
CA GLY A 112 -3.35 -4.73 0.39
C GLY A 112 -3.51 -5.12 -1.07
N TYR A 113 -2.55 -4.72 -1.89
CA TYR A 113 -2.52 -5.01 -3.33
C TYR A 113 -1.10 -5.34 -3.77
N SER A 114 -1.01 -6.11 -4.85
CA SER A 114 0.22 -6.42 -5.57
C SER A 114 0.15 -5.84 -6.96
N ASP A 115 1.29 -5.62 -7.61
CA ASP A 115 1.29 -5.40 -9.05
C ASP A 115 1.05 -6.72 -9.80
N ARG A 116 0.67 -6.62 -11.09
CA ARG A 116 0.33 -7.81 -11.88
C ARG A 116 1.51 -8.77 -12.04
N LEU A 117 2.73 -8.25 -12.10
CA LEU A 117 3.93 -9.06 -12.29
C LEU A 117 4.23 -9.86 -11.02
N GLU A 118 4.05 -9.27 -9.84
CA GLU A 118 4.24 -9.98 -8.57
C GLU A 118 3.25 -11.16 -8.43
N VAL A 119 2.03 -11.00 -8.94
CA VAL A 119 1.04 -12.08 -8.99
C VAL A 119 1.43 -13.15 -10.01
N GLU A 120 1.85 -12.74 -11.22
CA GLU A 120 2.32 -13.63 -12.29
C GLU A 120 3.56 -14.43 -11.88
N ASP A 121 4.48 -13.81 -11.13
CA ASP A 121 5.69 -14.42 -10.55
C ASP A 121 5.38 -15.37 -9.36
N GLY A 122 4.12 -15.47 -8.95
CA GLY A 122 3.66 -16.44 -7.98
C GLY A 122 3.88 -16.02 -6.52
N HIS A 123 4.02 -14.72 -6.22
CA HIS A 123 4.14 -14.22 -4.85
C HIS A 123 2.79 -14.26 -4.11
N LYS A 124 2.39 -15.47 -3.69
CA LYS A 124 1.13 -15.70 -2.98
C LYS A 124 1.04 -14.92 -1.67
N ASP A 125 -0.13 -14.35 -1.44
CA ASP A 125 -0.51 -13.60 -0.25
C ASP A 125 0.36 -12.36 0.02
N LEU A 126 1.11 -11.86 -0.97
CA LEU A 126 1.98 -10.69 -0.79
C LEU A 126 1.18 -9.43 -0.41
N ASP A 127 0.04 -9.27 -1.05
CA ASP A 127 -0.99 -8.28 -0.75
C ASP A 127 -1.50 -8.38 0.69
N VAL A 128 -1.88 -9.58 1.16
CA VAL A 128 -2.32 -9.82 2.55
C VAL A 128 -1.20 -9.47 3.53
N LYS A 129 0.04 -9.91 3.25
CA LYS A 129 1.21 -9.62 4.09
C LYS A 129 1.51 -8.12 4.18
N ARG A 130 1.34 -7.38 3.08
CA ARG A 130 1.47 -5.92 3.07
C ARG A 130 0.39 -5.26 3.94
N ALA A 131 -0.86 -5.71 3.82
CA ALA A 131 -1.96 -5.23 4.66
C ALA A 131 -1.66 -5.50 6.15
N GLU A 132 -1.17 -6.68 6.49
CA GLU A 132 -0.79 -7.06 7.85
C GLU A 132 0.41 -6.24 8.40
N ALA A 133 1.40 -5.94 7.55
CA ALA A 133 2.52 -5.07 7.93
C ALA A 133 2.04 -3.65 8.32
N VAL A 134 1.09 -3.10 7.55
CA VAL A 134 0.47 -1.81 7.88
C VAL A 134 -0.39 -1.90 9.12
N LYS A 135 -1.23 -2.94 9.28
CA LYS A 135 -2.00 -3.20 10.50
C LYS A 135 -1.09 -3.20 11.73
N THR A 136 -0.01 -3.97 11.69
CA THR A 136 0.98 -4.08 12.77
C THR A 136 1.56 -2.72 13.13
N TYR A 137 1.89 -1.91 12.12
CA TYR A 137 2.38 -0.55 12.34
C TYR A 137 1.34 0.36 13.00
N LEU A 138 0.08 0.31 12.56
CA LEU A 138 -1.00 1.10 13.15
C LEU A 138 -1.28 0.71 14.60
N VAL A 139 -1.25 -0.59 14.92
CA VAL A 139 -1.37 -1.08 16.31
C VAL A 139 -0.22 -0.57 17.16
N LYS A 140 1.02 -0.63 16.66
CA LYS A 140 2.20 -0.06 17.34
C LYS A 140 2.07 1.44 17.61
N LYS A 141 1.30 2.16 16.79
CA LYS A 141 1.01 3.60 16.96
C LYS A 141 -0.19 3.88 17.87
N GLY A 142 -0.79 2.85 18.46
CA GLY A 142 -1.86 2.97 19.46
C GLY A 142 -3.28 2.96 18.89
N LEU A 143 -3.47 2.65 17.60
CA LEU A 143 -4.80 2.35 17.08
C LEU A 143 -5.22 0.96 17.54
N LYS A 144 -6.51 0.79 17.82
CA LYS A 144 -7.01 -0.45 18.41
C LYS A 144 -7.22 -1.52 17.34
N GLU A 145 -6.69 -2.71 17.60
CA GLU A 145 -6.77 -3.83 16.67
C GLU A 145 -8.20 -4.35 16.47
N ASP A 146 -9.04 -4.29 17.51
CA ASP A 146 -10.46 -4.69 17.46
C ASP A 146 -11.33 -3.85 16.51
N GLN A 147 -10.79 -2.73 16.03
CA GLN A 147 -11.44 -1.86 15.04
C GLN A 147 -10.88 -2.08 13.63
N MET A 148 -9.94 -3.00 13.43
CA MET A 148 -9.22 -3.20 12.16
C MET A 148 -9.71 -4.44 11.42
N PHE A 149 -9.90 -4.28 10.11
CA PHE A 149 -10.20 -5.34 9.16
C PHE A 149 -9.15 -5.26 8.05
N TRP A 150 -8.51 -6.37 7.73
CA TRP A 150 -7.50 -6.40 6.67
C TRP A 150 -7.80 -7.51 5.67
N GLU A 151 -7.42 -7.27 4.42
CA GLU A 151 -7.64 -8.19 3.30
C GLU A 151 -6.54 -8.02 2.25
N GLY A 152 -6.30 -9.08 1.50
CA GLY A 152 -5.57 -9.04 0.25
C GLY A 152 -6.53 -8.90 -0.92
N ARG A 153 -6.10 -8.18 -1.95
CA ARG A 153 -6.87 -7.93 -3.18
C ARG A 153 -6.07 -8.19 -4.46
N ASP A 154 -4.93 -8.87 -4.36
CA ASP A 154 -4.01 -9.18 -5.45
C ASP A 154 -3.79 -7.96 -6.37
N ALA A 155 -3.71 -8.19 -7.69
CA ALA A 155 -3.62 -7.17 -8.72
C ALA A 155 -4.98 -6.53 -9.09
N SER A 156 -6.03 -6.73 -8.28
CA SER A 156 -7.33 -6.14 -8.57
C SER A 156 -7.33 -4.62 -8.43
N ASN A 157 -8.25 -3.97 -9.14
CA ASN A 157 -8.42 -2.51 -9.12
C ASN A 157 -7.09 -1.78 -9.36
N PRO A 158 -6.39 -2.02 -10.50
CA PRO A 158 -5.10 -1.41 -10.73
C PRO A 158 -5.23 0.12 -10.78
N VAL A 159 -4.25 0.80 -10.18
CA VAL A 159 -4.06 2.24 -10.34
C VAL A 159 -3.64 2.48 -11.78
N PRO A 160 -4.35 3.36 -12.53
CA PRO A 160 -3.97 3.69 -13.90
C PRO A 160 -2.52 4.18 -13.96
N VAL A 161 -1.74 3.52 -14.80
CA VAL A 161 -0.39 3.95 -15.20
C VAL A 161 -0.46 4.48 -16.63
N THR A 162 0.63 5.08 -17.11
CA THR A 162 0.66 5.55 -18.51
C THR A 162 0.52 4.36 -19.47
N GLN A 163 0.03 4.61 -20.69
CA GLN A 163 -0.07 3.61 -21.76
C GLN A 163 1.29 3.00 -22.19
N TYR A 164 2.40 3.48 -21.64
CA TYR A 164 3.76 3.02 -21.97
C TYR A 164 4.25 1.91 -21.01
N CYS A 165 3.35 1.29 -20.25
CA CYS A 165 3.67 0.40 -19.14
C CYS A 165 3.08 -0.99 -19.33
N ASP A 166 3.34 -1.54 -20.51
CA ASP A 166 2.89 -2.83 -21.00
C ASP A 166 4.05 -3.82 -21.12
#